data_AF-A9KI95-F1
#
_entry.id   AF-A9KI95-F1
#
_cell.length_a   1.000
_cell.length_b   1.000
_cell.length_c   1.000
_cell.angle_alpha   90.00
_cell.angle_beta   90.00
_cell.angle_gamma   90.00
#
_symmetry.space_group_name_H-M   'P 1'
#
loop_
_entity.id
_entity.type
_entity.pdbx_description
1 polymer ?
#
loop_
_entity_poly.entity_id
_entity_poly.type
_entity_poly.pdbx_seq_one_letter_code
_entity_poly.pdbx_strand_id
1 'polypeptide(L)'
;MKKCIISSLVVVLFAALLVSCSPKESNYSLHLLVDSWSDQNIDYPENEFYYENLISKKTYDIPLRGSAFLREFKVVKIDSNSITISTSESYSDNEDGHVFASEKKKFVIEYGKSKTIYTRSMDAGESYVFTLVEKN
;
A
#
# COMPACT_ATOMS: atom_id res chain seq x y z
N MET A 1 -51.02 18.89 -26.91
CA MET A 1 -49.85 19.38 -26.14
C MET A 1 -49.47 18.36 -25.06
N LYS A 2 -48.59 17.39 -25.36
CA LYS A 2 -48.12 16.37 -24.39
C LYS A 2 -46.73 15.86 -24.79
N LYS A 3 -45.67 16.67 -24.61
CA LYS A 3 -44.28 16.23 -24.83
C LYS A 3 -43.29 17.10 -24.02
N CYS A 4 -43.38 17.16 -22.69
CA CYS A 4 -42.37 17.88 -21.89
C CYS A 4 -41.93 17.20 -20.58
N ILE A 5 -42.47 16.04 -20.18
CA ILE A 5 -42.22 15.53 -18.81
C ILE A 5 -41.05 14.52 -18.74
N ILE A 6 -40.59 13.97 -19.86
CA ILE A 6 -39.64 12.84 -19.83
C ILE A 6 -38.17 13.30 -19.70
N SER A 7 -37.81 14.51 -20.12
CA SER A 7 -36.39 14.93 -20.10
C SER A 7 -35.86 15.29 -18.70
N SER A 8 -36.72 15.74 -17.78
CA SER A 8 -36.28 16.11 -16.43
C SER A 8 -36.04 14.92 -15.50
N LEU A 9 -36.70 13.77 -15.75
CA LEU A 9 -36.53 12.59 -14.89
C LEU A 9 -35.20 11.87 -15.15
N VAL A 10 -34.69 11.89 -16.39
CA VAL A 10 -33.44 11.22 -16.76
C VAL A 10 -32.22 11.96 -16.21
N VAL A 11 -32.26 13.29 -16.13
CA VAL A 11 -31.13 14.10 -15.63
C VAL A 11 -30.93 13.92 -14.11
N VAL A 12 -32.01 13.75 -13.35
CA VAL A 12 -31.94 13.52 -11.89
C VAL A 12 -31.35 12.14 -11.57
N LEU A 13 -31.62 11.13 -12.41
CA LEU A 13 -31.05 9.78 -12.20
C LEU A 13 -29.53 9.75 -12.40
N PHE A 14 -28.99 10.53 -13.33
CA PHE A 14 -27.53 10.61 -13.53
C PHE A 14 -26.83 11.48 -12.49
N ALA A 15 -27.49 12.51 -11.94
CA ALA A 15 -26.93 13.32 -10.87
C ALA A 15 -26.79 12.54 -9.54
N ALA A 16 -27.65 11.56 -9.28
CA ALA A 16 -27.56 10.69 -8.11
C ALA A 16 -26.46 9.61 -8.21
N LEU A 17 -25.94 9.34 -9.42
CA LEU A 17 -24.89 8.34 -9.66
C LEU A 17 -23.47 8.92 -9.59
N LEU A 18 -23.35 10.25 -9.51
CA LEU A 18 -22.10 10.92 -9.15
C LEU A 18 -22.02 11.06 -7.62
N VAL A 19 -22.17 9.94 -6.91
CA VAL A 19 -21.60 9.85 -5.57
C VAL A 19 -20.10 9.98 -5.77
N SER A 20 -19.62 11.20 -5.60
CA SER A 20 -18.21 11.55 -5.50
C SER A 20 -17.53 10.45 -4.69
N CYS A 21 -16.85 9.55 -5.39
CA CYS A 21 -16.07 8.49 -4.77
C CYS A 21 -14.78 9.16 -4.30
N SER A 22 -14.91 10.02 -3.29
CA SER A 22 -13.80 10.71 -2.64
C SER A 22 -12.82 9.64 -2.20
N PRO A 23 -11.50 9.86 -2.40
CA PRO A 23 -10.51 8.91 -1.93
C PRO A 23 -10.73 8.64 -0.45
N LYS A 24 -10.89 7.36 -0.10
CA LYS A 24 -11.06 6.98 1.30
C LYS A 24 -9.73 7.20 2.02
N GLU A 25 -9.79 7.78 3.20
CA GLU A 25 -8.64 7.92 4.11
C GLU A 25 -8.65 6.79 5.15
N SER A 26 -7.48 6.39 5.60
CA SER A 26 -7.31 5.41 6.67
C SER A 26 -7.59 6.03 8.03
N ASN A 27 -8.13 5.23 8.97
CA ASN A 27 -8.21 5.58 10.39
C ASN A 27 -6.89 5.31 11.14
N TYR A 28 -5.95 4.61 10.49
CA TYR A 28 -4.65 4.23 11.04
C TYR A 28 -3.52 4.89 10.26
N SER A 29 -2.40 5.11 10.94
CA SER A 29 -1.11 5.35 10.29
C SER A 29 -0.46 4.02 9.93
N LEU A 30 0.37 4.02 8.89
CA LEU A 30 1.20 2.88 8.55
C LEU A 30 2.63 3.13 9.03
N HIS A 31 3.09 2.25 9.91
CA HIS A 31 4.48 2.15 10.32
C HIS A 31 5.17 1.07 9.47
N LEU A 32 6.33 1.41 8.96
CA LEU A 32 7.16 0.55 8.14
C LEU A 32 8.55 0.48 8.77
N LEU A 33 8.98 -0.73 9.15
CA LEU A 33 10.36 -1.02 9.53
C LEU A 33 11.05 -1.75 8.38
N VAL A 34 12.27 -1.35 8.05
CA VAL A 34 13.10 -1.98 7.03
C VAL A 34 14.35 -2.55 7.68
N ASP A 35 14.61 -3.82 7.43
CA ASP A 35 15.81 -4.51 7.91
C ASP A 35 16.50 -5.22 6.74
N SER A 36 17.80 -4.99 6.57
CA SER A 36 18.60 -5.52 5.47
C SER A 36 19.50 -6.64 5.97
N TRP A 37 19.45 -7.78 5.31
CA TRP A 37 20.37 -8.89 5.53
C TRP A 37 21.19 -9.07 4.25
N SER A 38 22.25 -8.28 4.16
CA SER A 38 23.05 -8.15 2.95
C SER A 38 24.47 -7.76 3.34
N ASP A 39 25.46 -8.46 2.81
CA ASP A 39 26.87 -8.04 2.92
C ASP A 39 27.13 -6.74 2.14
N GLN A 40 26.20 -6.35 1.25
CA GLN A 40 26.17 -5.00 0.67
C GLN A 40 25.58 -4.04 1.70
N ASN A 41 26.46 -3.18 2.23
CA ASN A 41 26.16 -2.17 3.21
C ASN A 41 25.24 -1.09 2.59
N ILE A 42 23.92 -1.30 2.64
CA ILE A 42 22.92 -0.32 2.18
C ILE A 42 22.74 0.69 3.31
N ASP A 43 23.18 1.91 3.09
CA ASP A 43 23.06 3.02 4.05
C ASP A 43 21.64 3.59 4.01
N TYR A 44 20.74 2.94 4.75
CA TYR A 44 19.42 3.48 5.04
C TYR A 44 19.57 4.75 5.90
N PRO A 45 18.98 5.90 5.51
CA PRO A 45 19.05 7.10 6.35
C PRO A 45 18.32 6.90 7.69
N GLU A 46 17.27 6.09 7.67
CA GLU A 46 16.45 5.67 8.80
C GLU A 46 15.93 4.24 8.50
N ASN A 47 15.74 3.43 9.54
CA ASN A 47 15.21 2.06 9.40
C ASN A 47 13.69 2.00 9.65
N GLU A 48 13.06 3.14 9.93
CA GLU A 48 11.65 3.27 10.28
C GLU A 48 11.01 4.43 9.55
N PHE A 49 9.80 4.22 9.01
CA PHE A 49 9.03 5.21 8.28
C PHE A 49 7.59 5.23 8.76
N TYR A 50 7.03 6.44 8.87
CA TYR A 50 5.65 6.66 9.31
C TYR A 50 4.83 7.39 8.26
N TYR A 51 3.69 6.81 7.88
CA TYR A 51 2.75 7.38 6.93
C TYR A 51 1.40 7.65 7.62
N GLU A 52 1.21 8.88 8.10
CA GLU A 52 0.07 9.25 8.93
C GLU A 52 -1.27 9.22 8.18
N ASN A 53 -1.28 9.78 6.96
CA ASN A 53 -2.50 10.00 6.18
C ASN A 53 -2.49 9.16 4.91
N LEU A 54 -2.78 7.87 5.09
CA LEU A 54 -2.95 6.94 3.98
C LEU A 54 -4.27 7.18 3.24
N ILE A 55 -4.16 7.37 1.94
CA ILE A 55 -5.26 7.69 1.02
C ILE A 55 -5.34 6.58 -0.02
N SER A 56 -6.55 6.09 -0.26
CA SER A 56 -6.78 5.08 -1.30
C SER A 56 -6.35 5.58 -2.68
N LYS A 57 -5.76 4.70 -3.48
CA LYS A 57 -5.21 4.93 -4.82
C LYS A 57 -3.98 5.84 -4.87
N LYS A 58 -3.44 6.28 -3.74
CA LYS A 58 -2.21 7.08 -3.66
C LYS A 58 -0.96 6.20 -3.59
N THR A 59 0.11 6.65 -4.25
CA THR A 59 1.46 6.07 -4.17
C THR A 59 2.27 6.81 -3.10
N TYR A 60 3.06 6.06 -2.35
CA TYR A 60 3.90 6.53 -1.27
C TYR A 60 5.33 6.08 -1.52
N ASP A 61 6.26 7.02 -1.43
CA ASP A 61 7.68 6.75 -1.59
C ASP A 61 8.29 6.27 -0.26
N ILE A 62 9.22 5.34 -0.36
CA ILE A 62 10.13 4.93 0.71
C ILE A 62 11.49 5.58 0.38
N PRO A 63 11.89 6.63 1.10
CA PRO A 63 13.08 7.39 0.74
C PRO A 63 14.35 6.54 0.92
N LEU A 64 15.07 6.35 -0.18
CA LEU A 64 16.32 5.57 -0.26
C LEU A 64 17.44 6.45 -0.83
N ARG A 65 18.65 6.32 -0.26
CA ARG A 65 19.86 6.86 -0.89
C ARG A 65 20.49 5.78 -1.79
N GLY A 66 20.14 5.83 -3.07
CA GLY A 66 20.86 5.19 -4.17
C GLY A 66 20.90 3.65 -4.17
N SER A 67 19.84 2.98 -4.66
CA SER A 67 19.86 1.58 -5.17
C SER A 67 18.46 1.08 -5.61
N ALA A 68 18.34 -0.22 -5.97
CA ALA A 68 17.27 -0.87 -6.74
C ALA A 68 16.22 -1.65 -5.89
N PHE A 69 15.89 -1.18 -4.68
CA PHE A 69 14.98 -1.84 -3.74
C PHE A 69 13.55 -1.28 -3.78
N LEU A 70 12.66 -1.72 -2.86
CA LEU A 70 11.27 -1.23 -2.81
C LEU A 70 11.27 0.30 -2.57
N ARG A 71 11.06 1.07 -3.65
CA ARG A 71 11.04 2.54 -3.62
C ARG A 71 9.68 3.13 -3.31
N GLU A 72 8.63 2.40 -3.62
CA GLU A 72 7.27 2.90 -3.50
C GLU A 72 6.28 1.75 -3.29
N PHE A 73 5.17 2.09 -2.64
CA PHE A 73 3.99 1.25 -2.62
C PHE A 73 2.75 2.10 -2.89
N LYS A 74 1.76 1.50 -3.52
CA LYS A 74 0.46 2.13 -3.75
C LYS A 74 -0.58 1.54 -2.83
N VAL A 75 -1.29 2.39 -2.10
CA VAL A 75 -2.47 1.96 -1.35
C VAL A 75 -3.59 1.72 -2.35
N VAL A 76 -4.00 0.47 -2.56
CA VAL A 76 -5.06 0.13 -3.53
C VAL A 76 -6.44 0.02 -2.89
N LYS A 77 -6.50 -0.30 -1.60
CA LYS A 77 -7.76 -0.44 -0.86
C LYS A 77 -7.55 -0.08 0.61
N ILE A 78 -8.54 0.58 1.20
CA ILE A 78 -8.61 0.86 2.64
C ILE A 78 -9.95 0.34 3.15
N ASP A 79 -9.90 -0.61 4.06
CA ASP A 79 -11.06 -1.15 4.77
C ASP A 79 -11.11 -0.58 6.20
N SER A 80 -12.05 -1.03 7.03
CA SER A 80 -12.16 -0.53 8.41
C SER A 80 -10.96 -0.92 9.27
N ASN A 81 -10.39 -2.11 9.05
CA ASN A 81 -9.32 -2.71 9.88
C ASN A 81 -8.13 -3.23 9.05
N SER A 82 -8.04 -2.85 7.77
CA SER A 82 -6.93 -3.31 6.93
C SER A 82 -6.66 -2.36 5.79
N ILE A 83 -5.43 -2.40 5.30
CA ILE A 83 -4.99 -1.67 4.11
C ILE A 83 -4.40 -2.69 3.13
N THR A 84 -4.82 -2.64 1.88
CA THR A 84 -4.17 -3.38 0.81
C THR A 84 -3.20 -2.45 0.09
N ILE A 85 -1.93 -2.83 0.07
CA ILE A 85 -0.91 -2.17 -0.72
C ILE A 85 -0.59 -2.99 -1.97
N SER A 86 -0.10 -2.32 -3.00
CA SER A 86 0.52 -2.95 -4.15
C SER A 86 1.92 -2.40 -4.37
N THR A 87 2.82 -3.26 -4.79
CA THR A 87 4.21 -2.94 -5.10
C THR A 87 4.44 -2.97 -6.61
N SER A 88 5.45 -2.25 -7.09
CA SER A 88 5.86 -2.26 -8.51
C SER A 88 6.45 -3.62 -8.92
N GLU A 89 7.33 -4.13 -8.07
CA GLU A 89 8.02 -5.41 -8.21
C GLU A 89 7.30 -6.53 -7.44
N SER A 90 7.65 -7.77 -7.78
CA SER A 90 7.11 -8.97 -7.13
C SER A 90 7.91 -9.31 -5.87
N TYR A 91 7.20 -9.54 -4.76
CA TYR A 91 7.79 -9.83 -3.44
C TYR A 91 7.16 -11.05 -2.77
N SER A 92 7.85 -11.57 -1.76
CA SER A 92 7.40 -12.75 -0.99
C SER A 92 6.92 -12.35 0.40
N ASP A 93 5.90 -13.03 0.90
CA ASP A 93 5.44 -12.96 2.29
C ASP A 93 5.61 -14.30 3.03
N ASN A 94 6.40 -15.22 2.48
CA ASN A 94 6.73 -16.50 3.10
C ASN A 94 7.99 -16.37 3.98
N GLU A 95 7.94 -16.95 5.18
CA GLU A 95 9.02 -16.91 6.18
C GLU A 95 10.15 -17.92 5.93
N ASP A 96 9.97 -18.86 5.01
CA ASP A 96 10.83 -20.05 4.86
C ASP A 96 12.28 -19.79 4.39
N GLY A 97 12.73 -18.54 4.28
CA GLY A 97 14.13 -18.16 3.96
C GLY A 97 14.63 -18.56 2.55
N HIS A 98 13.96 -19.52 1.89
CA HIS A 98 14.22 -20.01 0.55
C HIS A 98 13.05 -19.59 -0.35
N VAL A 99 13.06 -18.32 -0.72
CA VAL A 99 12.05 -17.71 -1.58
C VAL A 99 12.22 -18.24 -3.00
N PHE A 100 11.44 -19.21 -3.46
CA PHE A 100 11.14 -19.26 -4.89
C PHE A 100 10.27 -18.04 -5.23
N ALA A 101 10.59 -17.34 -6.31
CA ALA A 101 10.03 -16.05 -6.69
C ALA A 101 8.50 -16.00 -6.48
N SER A 102 8.06 -15.35 -5.40
CA SER A 102 6.64 -15.06 -5.24
C SER A 102 6.28 -13.98 -6.25
N GLU A 103 5.33 -14.28 -7.14
CA GLU A 103 4.79 -13.31 -8.10
C GLU A 103 3.78 -12.34 -7.46
N LYS A 104 3.65 -12.35 -6.12
CA LYS A 104 2.70 -11.47 -5.42
C LYS A 104 3.17 -10.02 -5.49
N LYS A 105 2.28 -9.17 -6.01
CA LYS A 105 2.44 -7.70 -6.04
C LYS A 105 1.47 -6.96 -5.12
N LYS A 106 0.67 -7.69 -4.33
CA LYS A 106 -0.37 -7.12 -3.47
C LYS A 106 -0.34 -7.79 -2.12
N PHE A 107 -0.42 -6.98 -1.07
CA PHE A 107 -0.33 -7.43 0.31
C PHE A 107 -1.39 -6.75 1.14
N VAL A 108 -2.05 -7.53 2.00
CA VAL A 108 -3.02 -7.02 2.97
C VAL A 108 -2.31 -6.88 4.31
N ILE A 109 -2.40 -5.69 4.88
CA ILE A 109 -1.87 -5.33 6.19
C ILE A 109 -3.08 -5.17 7.10
N GLU A 110 -3.19 -6.03 8.11
CA GLU A 110 -4.32 -6.05 9.04
C GLU A 110 -3.96 -5.32 10.33
N TYR A 111 -4.93 -4.61 10.91
CA TYR A 111 -4.76 -3.99 12.21
C TYR A 111 -4.50 -5.05 13.29
N GLY A 112 -3.57 -4.75 14.20
CA GLY A 112 -3.16 -5.67 15.26
C GLY A 112 -2.23 -6.81 14.81
N LYS A 113 -1.78 -6.81 13.54
CA LYS A 113 -0.79 -7.76 13.02
C LYS A 113 0.32 -7.04 12.27
N SER A 114 1.51 -7.62 12.27
CA SER A 114 2.59 -7.24 11.37
C SER A 114 2.47 -8.02 10.06
N LYS A 115 2.78 -7.36 8.94
CA LYS A 115 2.92 -8.00 7.64
C LYS A 115 4.35 -7.83 7.16
N THR A 116 5.11 -8.92 7.11
CA THR A 116 6.46 -8.91 6.55
C THR A 116 6.42 -9.28 5.07
N ILE A 117 7.12 -8.50 4.25
CA ILE A 117 7.43 -8.85 2.86
C ILE A 117 8.94 -8.79 2.64
N TYR A 118 9.45 -9.60 1.73
CA TYR A 118 10.87 -9.77 1.48
C TYR A 118 11.24 -9.39 0.04
N THR A 119 12.26 -8.54 -0.13
CA THR A 119 12.97 -8.36 -1.41
C THR A 119 13.98 -9.51 -1.55
N ARG A 120 14.00 -10.21 -2.69
CA ARG A 120 14.94 -11.32 -2.94
C ARG A 120 16.14 -10.86 -3.76
N SER A 121 17.35 -11.21 -3.32
CA SER A 121 18.44 -11.64 -4.20
C SER A 121 19.13 -12.87 -3.59
N MET A 122 19.93 -13.61 -4.37
CA MET A 122 20.58 -14.86 -3.91
C MET A 122 21.54 -14.67 -2.72
N ASP A 123 22.13 -13.48 -2.58
CA ASP A 123 23.21 -13.18 -1.64
C ASP A 123 22.92 -11.94 -0.77
N ALA A 124 21.74 -11.35 -0.91
CA ALA A 124 21.33 -10.12 -0.22
C ALA A 124 19.81 -9.95 -0.30
N GLY A 125 19.19 -9.40 0.74
CA GLY A 125 17.77 -9.05 0.69
C GLY A 125 17.39 -8.11 1.83
N GLU A 126 16.14 -7.64 1.79
CA GLU A 126 15.56 -6.85 2.86
C GLU A 126 14.23 -7.43 3.27
N SER A 127 13.89 -7.22 4.54
CA SER A 127 12.57 -7.43 5.08
C SER A 127 11.91 -6.06 5.32
N TYR A 128 10.66 -5.95 4.91
CA TYR A 128 9.81 -4.78 5.12
C TYR A 128 8.66 -5.23 6.02
N VAL A 129 8.66 -4.74 7.25
CA VAL A 129 7.65 -5.07 8.26
C VAL A 129 6.65 -3.92 8.32
N PHE A 130 5.45 -4.17 7.80
CA PHE A 130 4.35 -3.22 7.80
C PHE A 130 3.42 -3.46 9.00
N THR A 131 3.10 -2.39 9.72
CA THR A 131 2.16 -2.42 10.85
C THR A 131 1.20 -1.24 10.79
N LEU A 132 -0.08 -1.47 11.05
CA LEU A 132 -1.05 -0.40 11.23
C LEU A 132 -1.08 0.03 12.70
N VAL A 133 -0.89 1.32 12.95
CA VAL A 133 -0.89 1.94 14.29
C VAL A 133 -1.97 3.01 14.37
N GLU A 134 -2.47 3.27 15.57
CA GLU A 134 -3.44 4.36 15.80
C GLU A 134 -2.83 5.71 15.39
N LYS A 135 -3.65 6.60 14.84
CA LYS A 135 -3.23 7.98 14.56
C LYS A 135 -3.06 8.71 15.90
N ASN A 136 -1.93 9.38 16.08
CA ASN A 136 -1.74 10.35 17.17
C ASN A 136 -2.45 11.67 16.88
#